data_AF-A0A2D8ADA3-F1
#
_entry.id   AF-A0A2D8ADA3-F1
#
_cell.length_a   1.000
_cell.length_b   1.000
_cell.length_c   1.000
_cell.angle_alpha   90.00
_cell.angle_beta   90.00
_cell.angle_gamma   90.00
#
_symmetry.space_group_name_H-M   'P 1'
#
loop_
_entity.id
_entity.type
_entity.pdbx_description
1 polymer ?
#
loop_
_entity_poly.entity_id
_entity_poly.type
_entity_poly.pdbx_seq_one_letter_code
_entity_poly.pdbx_strand_id
1 'polypeptide(L)'
;MKDGRLSAAQIKTQQLRMIGERARHAREEINNMRQGDAAARLGYSNSSYLSKIESGTVSNLSTTTISNMATLYDVSADYLLGLTEEWETAVPRASNQYLVDLLERSRKQDMRVLAKLEKKVNDVMAVTLDVAGAALEAQQALESFIAKCPEIEDMPASKLINRIQKAAEHAAYARSVASRYRTLCRVAAVDSLPLDLEPNNTEA
;
A
#
# COMPACT_ATOMS: atom_id res chain seq x y z
N MET A 1 17.37 32.35 -53.62
CA MET A 1 17.37 31.49 -52.41
C MET A 1 15.95 31.47 -51.89
N LYS A 2 15.22 30.35 -52.05
CA LYS A 2 13.88 30.21 -51.47
C LYS A 2 14.05 30.05 -49.96
N ASP A 3 13.51 31.01 -49.22
CA ASP A 3 13.54 31.09 -47.76
C ASP A 3 13.12 29.72 -47.18
N GLY A 4 14.04 29.03 -46.51
CA GLY A 4 13.85 27.67 -45.97
C GLY A 4 12.90 27.60 -44.76
N ARG A 5 11.94 28.54 -44.69
CA ARG A 5 10.98 28.65 -43.60
C ARG A 5 9.86 27.65 -43.81
N LEU A 6 9.61 26.84 -42.78
CA LEU A 6 8.47 25.93 -42.73
C LEU A 6 7.17 26.72 -42.91
N SER A 7 6.22 26.14 -43.66
CA SER A 7 4.87 26.69 -43.77
C SER A 7 4.15 26.65 -42.41
N ALA A 8 3.20 27.56 -42.20
CA ALA A 8 2.41 27.61 -40.94
C ALA A 8 1.76 26.27 -40.58
N ALA A 9 1.33 25.49 -41.58
CA ALA A 9 0.79 24.16 -41.39
C ALA A 9 1.84 23.17 -40.86
N GLN A 10 3.08 23.22 -41.40
CA GLN A 10 4.18 22.37 -40.93
C GLN A 10 4.61 22.73 -39.51
N ILE A 11 4.67 24.04 -39.18
CA ILE A 11 4.99 24.53 -37.82
C ILE A 11 3.96 23.99 -36.82
N LYS A 12 2.67 24.12 -37.14
CA LYS A 12 1.58 23.63 -36.29
C LYS A 12 1.68 22.11 -36.05
N THR A 13 1.88 21.32 -37.10
CA THR A 13 2.02 19.87 -36.97
C THR A 13 3.23 19.48 -36.11
N GLN A 14 4.35 20.18 -36.28
CA GLN A 14 5.55 19.95 -35.46
C GLN A 14 5.30 20.27 -33.98
N GLN A 15 4.61 21.39 -33.69
CA GLN A 15 4.22 21.76 -32.33
C GLN A 15 3.29 20.73 -31.70
N LEU A 16 2.27 20.26 -32.42
CA LEU A 16 1.34 19.26 -31.91
C LEU A 16 2.03 17.92 -31.60
N ARG A 17 3.00 17.53 -32.43
CA ARG A 17 3.82 16.34 -32.17
C ARG A 17 4.66 16.49 -30.90
N MET A 18 5.32 17.63 -30.74
CA MET A 18 6.10 17.94 -29.54
C MET A 18 5.22 17.91 -28.28
N ILE A 19 4.05 18.56 -28.32
CA ILE A 19 3.10 18.56 -27.20
C ILE A 19 2.65 17.13 -26.88
N GLY A 20 2.36 16.32 -27.90
CA GLY A 20 1.99 14.92 -27.74
C GLY A 20 3.08 14.10 -27.05
N GLU A 21 4.33 14.25 -27.51
CA GLU A 21 5.49 13.55 -26.93
C GLU A 21 5.72 13.98 -25.47
N ARG A 22 5.63 15.28 -25.14
CA ARG A 22 5.76 15.79 -23.76
C ARG A 22 4.62 15.34 -22.86
N ALA A 23 3.38 15.37 -23.35
CA ALA A 23 2.22 14.89 -22.60
C ALA A 23 2.33 13.39 -22.30
N ARG A 24 2.82 12.60 -23.25
CA ARG A 24 3.09 11.18 -23.05
C ARG A 24 4.19 10.95 -22.02
N HIS A 25 5.31 11.68 -22.12
CA HIS A 25 6.40 11.58 -21.15
C HIS A 25 5.93 11.93 -19.73
N ALA A 26 5.17 13.03 -19.57
CA ALA A 26 4.60 13.40 -18.29
C ALA A 26 3.65 12.32 -17.72
N ARG A 27 2.87 11.67 -18.60
CA ARG A 27 1.98 10.59 -18.18
C ARG A 27 2.74 9.32 -17.76
N GLU A 28 3.69 8.86 -18.57
CA GLU A 28 4.35 7.56 -18.40
C GLU A 28 5.50 7.62 -17.40
N GLU A 29 6.42 8.57 -17.59
CA GLU A 29 7.69 8.60 -16.85
C GLU A 29 7.55 9.36 -15.52
N ILE A 30 6.82 10.48 -15.51
CA ILE A 30 6.68 11.31 -14.30
C ILE A 30 5.59 10.76 -13.38
N ASN A 31 4.44 10.37 -13.94
CA ASN A 31 3.25 10.00 -13.15
C ASN A 31 2.91 8.51 -13.14
N ASN A 32 3.62 7.69 -13.94
CA ASN A 32 3.36 6.26 -14.08
C ASN A 32 1.86 5.93 -14.26
N MET A 33 1.19 6.71 -15.11
CA MET A 33 -0.25 6.66 -15.34
C MET A 33 -0.56 5.96 -16.67
N ARG A 34 -1.52 5.05 -16.67
CA ARG A 34 -1.97 4.40 -17.92
C ARG A 34 -2.81 5.37 -18.75
N GLN A 35 -2.74 5.25 -20.08
CA GLN A 35 -3.48 6.13 -20.99
C GLN A 35 -5.01 6.08 -20.75
N GLY A 36 -5.57 4.90 -20.43
CA GLY A 36 -6.99 4.77 -20.11
C GLY A 36 -7.40 5.54 -18.84
N ASP A 37 -6.58 5.46 -17.80
CA ASP A 37 -6.82 6.15 -16.53
C ASP A 37 -6.71 7.66 -16.69
N ALA A 38 -5.71 8.12 -17.44
CA ALA A 38 -5.55 9.53 -17.81
C ALA A 38 -6.75 10.05 -18.61
N ALA A 39 -7.20 9.30 -19.61
CA ALA A 39 -8.35 9.67 -20.42
C ALA A 39 -9.63 9.80 -19.60
N ALA A 40 -9.91 8.85 -18.70
CA ALA A 40 -11.04 8.91 -17.79
C ALA A 40 -10.99 10.15 -16.87
N ARG A 41 -9.80 10.48 -16.34
CA ARG A 41 -9.60 11.66 -15.47
C ARG A 41 -9.68 12.99 -16.21
N LEU A 42 -9.31 13.03 -17.49
CA LEU A 42 -9.53 14.18 -18.35
C LEU A 42 -11.00 14.32 -18.82
N GLY A 43 -11.88 13.40 -18.42
CA GLY A 43 -13.30 13.43 -18.77
C GLY A 43 -13.62 12.86 -20.16
N TYR A 44 -12.71 12.08 -20.76
CA TYR A 44 -12.94 11.44 -22.04
C TYR A 44 -13.66 10.09 -21.87
N SER A 45 -14.51 9.77 -22.84
CA SER A 45 -15.23 8.49 -22.88
C SER A 45 -14.33 7.29 -23.19
N ASN A 46 -13.23 7.51 -23.92
CA ASN A 46 -12.25 6.48 -24.27
C ASN A 46 -10.83 7.08 -24.43
N SER A 47 -9.82 6.22 -24.52
CA SER A 47 -8.42 6.62 -24.68
C SER A 47 -8.06 7.07 -26.11
N SER A 48 -8.96 6.92 -27.09
CA SER A 48 -8.64 7.18 -28.50
C SER A 48 -8.32 8.66 -28.77
N TYR A 49 -9.01 9.58 -28.10
CA TYR A 49 -8.71 11.01 -28.24
C TYR A 49 -7.34 11.36 -27.65
N LEU A 50 -7.05 10.85 -26.44
CA LEU A 50 -5.75 11.04 -25.80
C LEU A 50 -4.60 10.42 -26.61
N SER A 51 -4.81 9.24 -27.19
CA SER A 51 -3.86 8.59 -28.11
C SER A 51 -3.53 9.43 -29.34
N LYS A 52 -4.54 10.12 -29.92
CA LYS A 52 -4.33 11.06 -31.03
C LYS A 52 -3.55 12.31 -30.61
N ILE A 53 -3.77 12.80 -29.39
CA ILE A 53 -3.00 13.91 -28.81
C ILE A 53 -1.54 13.48 -28.64
N GLU A 54 -1.30 12.35 -27.97
CA GLU A 54 0.05 11.84 -27.67
C GLU A 54 0.87 11.46 -28.92
N SER A 55 0.20 11.13 -30.01
CA SER A 55 0.84 10.88 -31.32
C SER A 55 0.99 12.14 -32.18
N GLY A 56 0.47 13.29 -31.75
CA GLY A 56 0.48 14.53 -32.52
C GLY A 56 -0.41 14.50 -33.78
N THR A 57 -1.30 13.51 -33.89
CA THR A 57 -2.19 13.33 -35.05
C THR A 57 -3.51 14.07 -34.92
N VAL A 58 -3.76 14.71 -33.79
CA VAL A 58 -4.94 15.54 -33.57
C VAL A 58 -4.90 16.79 -34.46
N SER A 59 -6.05 17.19 -35.02
CA SER A 59 -6.12 18.35 -35.92
C SER A 59 -6.00 19.68 -35.18
N ASN A 60 -6.57 19.76 -33.99
CA ASN A 60 -6.59 20.92 -33.11
C ASN A 60 -6.58 20.46 -31.65
N LEU A 61 -5.78 21.14 -30.83
CA LEU A 61 -5.74 20.96 -29.39
C LEU A 61 -6.22 22.25 -28.72
N SER A 62 -7.18 22.14 -27.81
CA SER A 62 -7.69 23.32 -27.10
C SER A 62 -6.75 23.72 -25.96
N THR A 63 -6.69 25.01 -25.65
CA THR A 63 -5.91 25.51 -24.49
C THR A 63 -6.42 24.92 -23.18
N THR A 64 -7.74 24.71 -23.05
CA THR A 64 -8.34 24.02 -21.90
C THR A 64 -7.82 22.59 -21.76
N THR A 65 -7.65 21.86 -22.85
CA THR A 65 -7.07 20.51 -22.83
C THR A 65 -5.63 20.54 -22.32
N ILE A 66 -4.82 21.51 -22.77
CA ILE A 66 -3.43 21.67 -22.31
C ILE A 66 -3.41 22.00 -20.81
N SER A 67 -4.28 22.91 -20.36
CA SER A 67 -4.42 23.24 -18.94
C SER A 67 -4.80 22.02 -18.10
N ASN A 68 -5.79 21.24 -18.55
CA ASN A 68 -6.24 20.05 -17.83
C ASN A 68 -5.14 18.97 -17.76
N MET A 69 -4.37 18.79 -18.84
CA MET A 69 -3.22 17.88 -18.84
C MET A 69 -2.12 18.37 -17.90
N ALA A 70 -1.81 19.67 -17.92
CA ALA A 70 -0.82 20.25 -17.01
C ALA A 70 -1.21 20.04 -15.55
N THR A 71 -2.49 20.23 -15.21
CA THR A 71 -3.01 19.97 -13.87
C THR A 71 -2.98 18.48 -13.52
N LEU A 72 -3.46 17.60 -14.41
CA LEU A 72 -3.52 16.16 -14.14
C LEU A 72 -2.14 15.51 -13.96
N TYR A 73 -1.18 15.92 -14.77
CA TYR A 73 0.18 15.38 -14.75
C TYR A 73 1.11 16.17 -13.82
N ASP A 74 0.60 17.17 -13.13
CA ASP A 74 1.38 18.01 -12.22
C ASP A 74 2.66 18.60 -12.86
N VAL A 75 2.54 19.06 -14.11
CA VAL A 75 3.61 19.70 -14.87
C VAL A 75 3.26 21.12 -15.26
N SER A 76 4.26 21.91 -15.63
CA SER A 76 4.04 23.24 -16.20
C SER A 76 3.44 23.17 -17.61
N ALA A 77 2.59 24.16 -17.96
CA ALA A 77 2.09 24.27 -19.33
C ALA A 77 3.24 24.58 -20.32
N ASP A 78 4.26 25.31 -19.86
CA ASP A 78 5.46 25.64 -20.63
C ASP A 78 6.25 24.38 -21.01
N TYR A 79 6.33 23.40 -20.11
CA TYR A 79 6.91 22.09 -20.40
C TYR A 79 6.12 21.35 -21.48
N LEU A 80 4.79 21.32 -21.37
CA LEU A 80 3.94 20.68 -22.38
C LEU A 80 4.05 21.35 -23.74
N LEU A 81 4.17 22.69 -23.77
CA LEU A 81 4.37 23.47 -24.99
C LEU A 81 5.82 23.38 -25.52
N GLY A 82 6.74 22.74 -24.78
CA GLY A 82 8.15 22.62 -25.12
C GLY A 82 8.92 23.93 -25.08
N LEU A 83 8.45 24.90 -24.28
CA LEU A 83 9.15 26.15 -24.02
C LEU A 83 10.28 25.98 -22.98
N THR A 84 10.21 24.91 -22.18
CA THR A 84 11.19 24.54 -21.17
C THR A 84 11.35 23.02 -21.11
N GLU A 85 12.55 22.57 -20.72
CA GLU A 85 12.81 21.17 -20.37
C GLU A 85 12.44 20.86 -18.91
N GLU A 86 12.35 21.89 -18.07
CA GLU A 86 11.99 21.76 -16.66
C GLU A 86 10.49 21.48 -16.53
N TRP A 87 10.17 20.30 -16.01
CA TRP A 87 8.78 19.87 -15.84
C TRP A 87 8.19 20.33 -14.51
N GLU A 88 9.04 20.58 -13.50
CA GLU A 88 8.61 20.99 -12.17
C GLU A 88 7.88 22.33 -12.21
N THR A 89 6.79 22.41 -11.45
CA THR A 89 6.11 23.67 -11.20
C THR A 89 6.70 24.33 -9.97
N ALA A 90 7.18 25.58 -10.11
CA ALA A 90 7.71 26.37 -8.99
C ALA A 90 6.69 26.65 -7.87
N VAL A 91 5.41 26.37 -8.10
CA VAL A 91 4.33 26.47 -7.12
C VAL A 91 3.86 25.05 -6.77
N PRO A 92 3.88 24.65 -5.49
CA PRO A 92 3.30 23.39 -5.05
C PRO A 92 1.82 23.36 -5.42
N ARG A 93 1.43 22.52 -6.38
CA ARG A 93 0.02 22.22 -6.60
C ARG A 93 -0.40 21.23 -5.52
N ALA A 94 -1.68 21.25 -5.14
CA ALA A 94 -2.23 20.23 -4.24
C ALA A 94 -1.80 18.86 -4.77
N SER A 95 -1.04 18.13 -3.96
CA SER A 95 -0.31 16.91 -4.32
C SER A 95 -1.10 16.07 -5.31
N ASN A 96 -0.48 15.66 -6.43
CA ASN A 96 -1.15 14.96 -7.51
C ASN A 96 -2.23 14.00 -7.00
N GLN A 97 -3.50 14.39 -7.20
CA GLN A 97 -4.66 13.71 -6.63
C GLN A 97 -4.69 12.24 -7.04
N TYR A 98 -4.15 11.90 -8.23
CA TYR A 98 -3.99 10.51 -8.65
C TYR A 98 -3.04 9.71 -7.75
N LEU A 99 -1.89 10.27 -7.40
CA LEU A 99 -0.93 9.60 -6.52
C LEU A 99 -1.50 9.44 -5.12
N VAL A 100 -2.19 10.46 -4.60
CA VAL A 100 -2.89 10.38 -3.31
C VAL A 100 -3.96 9.28 -3.34
N ASP A 101 -4.81 9.25 -4.37
CA ASP A 101 -5.83 8.21 -4.55
C ASP A 101 -5.21 6.81 -4.62
N LEU A 102 -4.09 6.67 -5.34
CA LEU A 102 -3.39 5.40 -5.52
C LEU A 102 -2.81 4.91 -4.20
N LEU A 103 -2.14 5.79 -3.44
CA LEU A 103 -1.61 5.50 -2.12
C LEU A 103 -2.72 5.13 -1.15
N GLU A 104 -3.84 5.84 -1.16
CA GLU A 104 -5.00 5.49 -0.35
C GLU A 104 -5.57 4.11 -0.67
N ARG A 105 -5.68 3.76 -1.96
CA ARG A 105 -6.16 2.44 -2.39
C ARG A 105 -5.24 1.34 -1.92
N SER A 106 -3.92 1.51 -2.07
CA SER A 106 -2.93 0.55 -1.57
C SER A 106 -3.05 0.42 -0.06
N ARG A 107 -3.05 1.53 0.68
CA ARG A 107 -3.17 1.55 2.15
C ARG A 107 -4.44 0.85 2.63
N LYS A 108 -5.58 1.06 1.95
CA LYS A 108 -6.85 0.39 2.27
C LYS A 108 -6.77 -1.12 2.02
N GLN A 109 -6.10 -1.55 0.95
CA GLN A 109 -5.91 -2.97 0.66
C GLN A 109 -5.00 -3.62 1.71
N ASP A 110 -3.88 -2.99 2.02
CA ASP A 110 -2.92 -3.48 3.01
C ASP A 110 -3.58 -3.60 4.39
N MET A 111 -4.36 -2.59 4.79
CA MET A 111 -5.09 -2.61 6.06
C MET A 111 -6.09 -3.77 6.14
N ARG A 112 -6.78 -4.10 5.04
CA ARG A 112 -7.67 -5.27 4.99
C ARG A 112 -6.91 -6.59 5.13
N VAL A 113 -5.71 -6.68 4.57
CA VAL A 113 -4.86 -7.87 4.68
C VAL A 113 -4.35 -8.01 6.12
N LEU A 114 -3.86 -6.92 6.72
CA LEU A 114 -3.40 -6.89 8.10
C LEU A 114 -4.52 -7.26 9.08
N ALA A 115 -5.72 -6.71 8.93
CA ALA A 115 -6.87 -7.08 9.77
C ALA A 115 -7.23 -8.57 9.68
N LYS A 116 -7.13 -9.17 8.48
CA LYS A 116 -7.33 -10.62 8.30
C LYS A 116 -6.22 -11.43 8.96
N LEU A 117 -4.97 -10.99 8.86
CA LEU A 117 -3.84 -11.65 9.47
C LEU A 117 -3.93 -11.60 11.00
N GLU A 118 -4.25 -10.43 11.55
CA GLU A 118 -4.47 -10.22 12.98
C GLU A 118 -5.53 -11.18 13.52
N LYS A 119 -6.69 -11.26 12.86
CA LYS A 119 -7.75 -12.20 13.24
C LYS A 119 -7.24 -13.64 13.28
N LYS A 120 -6.53 -14.08 12.23
CA LYS A 120 -5.98 -15.45 12.17
C LYS A 120 -4.95 -15.72 13.28
N VAL A 121 -4.09 -14.75 13.57
CA VAL A 121 -3.11 -14.88 14.66
C VAL A 121 -3.81 -14.99 16.01
N ASN A 122 -4.87 -14.21 16.24
CA ASN A 122 -5.68 -14.30 17.44
C ASN A 122 -6.40 -15.66 17.57
N ASP A 123 -6.98 -16.16 16.47
CA ASP A 123 -7.62 -17.49 16.45
C ASP A 123 -6.62 -18.61 16.78
N VAL A 124 -5.44 -18.59 16.15
CA VAL A 124 -4.37 -19.58 16.43
C VAL A 124 -3.88 -19.46 17.87
N MET A 125 -3.72 -18.25 18.39
CA MET A 125 -3.29 -18.02 19.76
C MET A 125 -4.32 -18.51 20.77
N ALA A 126 -5.62 -18.32 20.51
CA ALA A 126 -6.69 -18.85 21.36
C ALA A 126 -6.63 -20.39 21.42
N VAL A 127 -6.62 -21.06 20.27
CA VAL A 127 -6.52 -22.53 20.21
C VAL A 127 -5.24 -23.05 20.90
N THR A 128 -4.12 -22.36 20.70
CA THR A 128 -2.84 -22.73 21.33
C THR A 128 -2.92 -22.65 22.86
N LEU A 129 -3.59 -21.61 23.39
CA LEU A 129 -3.77 -21.44 24.83
C LEU A 129 -4.73 -22.48 25.42
N ASP A 130 -5.76 -22.86 24.68
CA ASP A 130 -6.71 -23.92 25.08
C ASP A 130 -6.01 -25.28 25.14
N VAL A 131 -5.24 -25.64 24.10
CA VAL A 131 -4.45 -26.88 24.07
C VAL A 131 -3.40 -26.88 25.19
N ALA A 132 -2.76 -25.74 25.44
CA ALA A 132 -1.82 -25.61 26.55
C ALA A 132 -2.50 -25.76 27.92
N GLY A 133 -3.73 -25.27 28.06
CA GLY A 133 -4.54 -25.49 29.27
C GLY A 133 -4.82 -26.98 29.50
N ALA A 134 -5.34 -27.66 28.48
CA ALA A 134 -5.66 -29.09 28.57
C ALA A 134 -4.42 -29.96 28.90
N ALA A 135 -3.24 -29.62 28.35
CA ALA A 135 -2.01 -30.34 28.65
C ALA A 135 -1.56 -30.16 30.12
N LEU A 136 -1.71 -28.95 30.68
CA LEU A 136 -1.39 -28.68 32.08
C LEU A 136 -2.39 -29.34 33.03
N GLU A 137 -3.69 -29.35 32.69
CA GLU A 137 -4.71 -30.08 33.45
C GLU A 137 -4.43 -31.60 33.45
N ALA A 138 -4.03 -32.16 32.31
CA ALA A 138 -3.64 -33.56 32.21
C ALA A 138 -2.42 -33.88 33.10
N GLN A 139 -1.44 -32.97 33.18
CA GLN A 139 -0.30 -33.12 34.09
C GLN A 139 -0.76 -33.09 35.56
N GLN A 140 -1.58 -32.11 35.96
CA GLN A 140 -2.06 -32.00 37.34
C GLN A 140 -2.91 -33.21 37.76
N ALA A 141 -3.74 -33.73 36.85
CA ALA A 141 -4.51 -34.94 37.08
C ALA A 141 -3.59 -36.16 37.27
N LEU A 142 -2.52 -36.27 36.46
CA LEU A 142 -1.54 -37.34 36.60
C LEU A 142 -0.77 -37.24 37.93
N GLU A 143 -0.32 -36.05 38.32
CA GLU A 143 0.36 -35.83 39.60
C GLU A 143 -0.55 -36.19 40.79
N SER A 144 -1.82 -35.78 40.72
CA SER A 144 -2.83 -36.13 41.73
C SER A 144 -3.11 -37.64 41.79
N PHE A 145 -3.02 -38.33 40.66
CA PHE A 145 -3.18 -39.78 40.58
C PHE A 145 -1.98 -40.51 41.18
N ILE A 146 -0.75 -40.10 40.83
CA ILE A 146 0.49 -40.63 41.40
C ILE A 146 0.50 -40.47 42.93
N ALA A 147 0.09 -39.30 43.44
CA ALA A 147 0.02 -39.06 44.87
C ALA A 147 -0.97 -39.98 45.62
N LYS A 148 -2.01 -40.47 44.95
CA LYS A 148 -3.03 -41.36 45.53
C LYS A 148 -2.70 -42.85 45.35
N CYS A 149 -1.83 -43.19 44.41
CA CYS A 149 -1.48 -44.57 44.05
C CYS A 149 0.05 -44.74 44.02
N PRO A 150 0.72 -44.91 45.17
CA PRO A 150 2.18 -45.05 45.23
C PRO A 150 2.71 -46.31 44.52
N GLU A 151 1.88 -47.35 44.34
CA GLU A 151 2.20 -48.59 43.60
C GLU A 151 2.47 -48.36 42.09
N ILE A 152 2.24 -47.14 41.58
CA ILE A 152 2.55 -46.77 40.19
C ILE A 152 4.05 -46.84 39.88
N GLU A 153 4.93 -46.69 40.87
CA GLU A 153 6.39 -46.82 40.65
C GLU A 153 6.79 -48.19 40.10
N ASP A 154 6.04 -49.24 40.45
CA ASP A 154 6.28 -50.61 39.95
C ASP A 154 5.56 -50.90 38.62
N MET A 155 4.76 -49.97 38.09
CA MET A 155 4.10 -50.13 36.80
C MET A 155 4.97 -49.63 35.64
N PRO A 156 4.85 -50.21 34.42
CA PRO A 156 5.52 -49.72 33.21
C PRO A 156 4.85 -48.45 32.65
N ALA A 157 4.58 -47.46 33.49
CA ALA A 157 3.91 -46.19 33.15
C ALA A 157 4.89 -45.06 32.76
N SER A 158 6.20 -45.30 32.82
CA SER A 158 7.25 -44.29 32.57
C SER A 158 7.13 -43.55 31.23
N LYS A 159 6.67 -44.22 30.17
CA LYS A 159 6.44 -43.59 28.85
C LYS A 159 5.26 -42.62 28.86
N LEU A 160 4.20 -42.92 29.61
CA LEU A 160 3.02 -42.06 29.75
C LEU A 160 3.39 -40.79 30.52
N ILE A 161 4.07 -40.96 31.67
CA ILE A 161 4.54 -39.86 32.52
C ILE A 161 5.43 -38.91 31.71
N ASN A 162 6.44 -39.44 31.02
CA ASN A 162 7.34 -38.64 30.19
C ASN A 162 6.62 -37.89 29.05
N ARG A 163 5.57 -38.48 28.44
CA ARG A 163 4.82 -37.82 27.37
C ARG A 163 3.96 -36.68 27.90
N ILE A 164 3.30 -36.87 29.03
CA ILE A 164 2.46 -35.85 29.66
C ILE A 164 3.34 -34.69 30.17
N GLN A 165 4.47 -35.00 30.79
CA GLN A 165 5.42 -33.98 31.26
C GLN A 165 5.98 -33.15 30.09
N LYS A 166 6.41 -33.79 29.00
CA LYS A 166 6.84 -33.07 27.78
C LYS A 166 5.73 -32.21 27.18
N ALA A 167 4.50 -32.71 27.12
CA ALA A 167 3.37 -31.94 26.63
C ALA A 167 3.12 -30.69 27.49
N ALA A 168 3.26 -30.81 28.81
CA ALA A 168 3.12 -29.68 29.71
C ALA A 168 4.28 -28.67 29.64
N GLU A 169 5.52 -29.11 29.45
CA GLU A 169 6.67 -28.23 29.18
C GLU A 169 6.43 -27.39 27.91
N HIS A 170 5.98 -28.02 26.82
CA HIS A 170 5.62 -27.33 25.59
C HIS A 170 4.43 -26.38 25.77
N ALA A 171 3.44 -26.75 26.58
CA ALA A 171 2.30 -25.90 26.92
C ALA A 171 2.71 -24.66 27.72
N ALA A 172 3.59 -24.81 28.72
CA ALA A 172 4.13 -23.69 29.49
C ALA A 172 4.92 -22.73 28.59
N TYR A 173 5.75 -23.27 27.69
CA TYR A 173 6.45 -22.48 26.69
C TYR A 173 5.48 -21.72 25.78
N ALA A 174 4.46 -22.38 25.25
CA ALA A 174 3.45 -21.75 24.38
C ALA A 174 2.71 -20.59 25.09
N ARG A 175 2.32 -20.76 26.36
CA ARG A 175 1.73 -19.69 27.18
C ARG A 175 2.67 -18.49 27.34
N SER A 176 3.97 -18.75 27.58
CA SER A 176 4.96 -17.67 27.71
C SER A 176 5.12 -16.85 26.42
N VAL A 177 5.09 -17.51 25.26
CA VAL A 177 5.20 -16.86 23.94
C VAL A 177 3.94 -16.03 23.67
N ALA A 178 2.76 -16.59 23.90
CA ALA A 178 1.48 -15.88 23.73
C ALA A 178 1.37 -14.65 24.64
N SER A 179 1.79 -14.76 25.91
CA SER A 179 1.80 -13.62 26.83
C SER A 179 2.75 -12.52 26.38
N ARG A 180 3.96 -12.87 25.90
CA ARG A 180 4.91 -11.89 25.37
C ARG A 180 4.35 -11.19 24.14
N TYR A 181 3.76 -11.94 23.21
CA TYR A 181 3.15 -11.37 22.01
C TYR A 181 2.06 -10.34 22.37
N ARG A 182 1.15 -10.67 23.29
CA ARG A 182 0.12 -9.73 23.76
C ARG A 182 0.70 -8.45 24.36
N THR A 183 1.76 -8.58 25.18
CA THR A 183 2.43 -7.41 25.76
C THR A 183 3.07 -6.53 24.69
N LEU A 184 3.74 -7.13 23.70
CA LEU A 184 4.34 -6.39 22.58
C LEU A 184 3.29 -5.66 21.76
N CYS A 185 2.17 -6.31 21.43
CA CYS A 185 1.06 -5.65 20.74
C CYS A 185 0.48 -4.48 21.55
N ARG A 186 0.36 -4.62 22.87
CA ARG A 186 -0.14 -3.54 23.74
C ARG A 186 0.81 -2.34 23.75
N VAL A 187 2.12 -2.57 23.84
CA VAL A 187 3.12 -1.49 23.82
C VAL A 187 3.13 -0.79 22.47
N ALA A 188 3.16 -1.55 21.36
CA ALA A 188 3.12 -0.99 20.02
C ALA A 188 1.84 -0.19 19.73
N ALA A 189 0.71 -0.54 20.35
CA ALA A 189 -0.53 0.23 20.23
C ALA A 189 -0.47 1.59 20.93
N VAL A 190 0.34 1.74 21.99
CA VAL A 190 0.56 3.01 22.68
C VAL A 190 1.52 3.91 21.88
N ASP A 191 2.56 3.32 21.27
CA ASP A 191 3.55 4.07 20.47
C ASP A 191 3.01 4.51 19.10
N SER A 192 1.94 3.90 18.60
CA SER A 192 1.36 4.18 17.27
C SER A 192 0.21 5.19 17.28
N LEU A 193 0.00 5.92 18.40
CA LEU A 193 -0.83 7.11 18.39
C LEU A 193 -0.36 8.04 17.26
N PRO A 194 -1.28 8.55 16.41
CA PRO A 194 -0.89 9.41 15.30
C PRO A 194 -0.08 10.57 15.88
N LEU A 195 1.06 10.93 15.26
CA LEU A 195 1.58 12.27 15.42
C LEU A 195 0.40 13.19 15.12
N ASP A 196 -0.06 13.92 16.13
CA ASP A 196 -0.95 15.05 15.95
C ASP A 196 -0.23 15.97 14.97
N LEU A 197 -0.59 15.86 13.69
CA LEU A 197 -0.36 16.90 12.72
C LEU A 197 -1.29 18.01 13.15
N GLU A 198 -0.86 18.77 14.15
CA GLU A 198 -1.51 20.02 14.52
C GLU A 198 -1.70 20.79 13.22
N PRO A 199 -2.93 21.24 12.91
CA PRO A 199 -3.12 22.10 11.77
C PRO A 199 -2.22 23.29 12.00
N ASN A 200 -1.23 23.46 11.13
CA ASN A 200 -0.28 24.57 11.16
C ASN A 200 -1.06 25.84 10.81
N ASN A 201 -1.87 26.30 11.77
CA ASN A 201 -2.47 27.62 11.78
C ASN A 201 -1.36 28.58 12.21
N THR A 202 -0.48 28.89 11.26
CA THR A 202 0.35 30.09 11.33
C THR A 202 -0.07 30.98 10.17
N GLU A 203 -1.05 31.84 10.49
CA GLU A 203 -1.09 33.28 10.21
C GLU A 203 -0.28 33.79 9.00
N ALA A 204 -0.97 34.31 7.98
CA ALA A 204 -1.12 35.76 7.71
C ALA A 204 -1.87 36.00 6.39
#